data_AF-A0A1A8B8R1-F1
#
_entry.id   AF-A0A1A8B8R1-F1
#
_cell.length_a   1.000
_cell.length_b   1.000
_cell.length_c   1.000
_cell.angle_alpha   90.00
_cell.angle_beta   90.00
_cell.angle_gamma   90.00
#
_symmetry.space_group_name_H-M   'P 1'
#
loop_
_entity.id
_entity.type
_entity.pdbx_description
1 polymer ?
#
loop_
_entity_poly.entity_id
_entity_poly.type
_entity_poly.pdbx_seq_one_letter_code
_entity_poly.pdbx_strand_id
1 'polypeptide(L)' 'MLTITDFIIILHRYYKSPMVQIYELEEHKLETWREVYLQATFKPLVNISPDASLFDAVYTLIKNKIHRLPVIDP' A
#
# COMPACT_ATOMS: atom_id res chain seq x y z
N MET A 1 1.69 -1.81 -3.40
CA MET A 1 1.55 -0.45 -3.96
C MET A 1 1.49 0.50 -2.78
N LEU A 2 2.21 1.62 -2.81
CA LEU A 2 2.07 2.66 -1.79
C LEU A 2 0.85 3.53 -2.08
N THR A 3 0.01 3.73 -1.08
CA THR A 3 -1.29 4.41 -1.15
C THR A 3 -1.51 5.27 0.09
N ILE A 4 -2.60 6.04 0.08
CA ILE A 4 -3.03 6.83 1.24
C ILE A 4 -3.31 5.92 2.46
N THR A 5 -3.74 4.68 2.25
CA THR A 5 -3.93 3.71 3.32
C THR A 5 -2.64 3.43 4.07
N ASP A 6 -1.51 3.32 3.35
CA ASP A 6 -0.20 3.13 3.96
C ASP A 6 0.16 4.35 4.82
N PHE A 7 -0.06 5.58 4.32
CA PHE A 7 0.17 6.80 5.08
C PHE A 7 -0.66 6.88 6.39
N ILE A 8 -1.94 6.48 6.34
CA ILE A 8 -2.80 6.42 7.54
C ILE A 8 -2.25 5.43 8.57
N ILE A 9 -1.79 4.25 8.12
CA ILE A 9 -1.25 3.21 9.00
C ILE A 9 0.06 3.66 9.65
N ILE A 10 0.90 4.36 8.88
CA ILE A 10 2.14 4.97 9.37
C ILE A 10 1.83 6.00 10.46
N LEU A 11 0.92 6.94 10.20
CA LEU A 11 0.53 7.93 11.20
C LEU A 11 -0.01 7.25 12.46
N HIS A 12 -0.90 6.28 12.33
CA HIS A 12 -1.47 5.58 13.49
C HIS A 12 -0.41 4.81 14.31
N ARG A 13 0.63 4.27 13.66
CA ARG A 13 1.69 3.52 14.34
C ARG A 13 2.64 4.42 15.14
N TYR A 14 3.00 5.57 14.58
CA TYR A 14 4.03 6.43 15.15
C TYR A 14 3.47 7.64 15.91
N TYR A 15 2.20 7.99 15.72
CA TYR A 15 1.57 9.04 16.51
C TYR A 15 1.54 8.67 18.00
N LYS A 16 2.07 9.56 18.84
CA LYS A 16 2.07 9.43 20.30
C LYS A 16 1.23 10.50 20.98
N SER A 17 1.41 11.76 20.60
CA SER A 17 0.77 12.92 21.24
C SER A 17 0.78 14.13 20.28
N PRO A 18 -0.19 15.06 20.36
CA PRO A 18 -0.21 16.27 19.53
C PRO A 18 1.02 17.17 19.72
N MET A 19 1.70 17.05 20.87
CA MET A 19 2.81 17.92 21.26
C MET A 19 4.18 17.39 20.82
N VAL A 20 4.23 16.22 20.19
CA VAL A 20 5.48 15.56 19.79
C VAL A 20 5.46 15.36 18.27
N GLN A 21 6.47 15.90 17.59
CA GLN A 21 6.66 15.66 16.15
C GLN A 21 7.03 14.20 15.90
N ILE A 22 6.53 13.65 14.80
CA ILE A 22 6.84 12.28 14.39
C ILE A 22 8.14 12.30 13.58
N TYR A 23 9.29 12.34 14.25
CA TYR A 23 10.61 12.40 13.61
C TYR A 23 10.87 11.20 12.71
N GLU A 24 10.33 10.03 13.08
CA GLU A 24 10.46 8.81 12.30
C GLU A 24 9.85 8.95 10.90
N LEU A 25 8.88 9.84 10.71
CA LEU A 25 8.24 10.06 9.41
C LEU A 25 9.17 10.71 8.39
N GLU A 26 10.11 11.53 8.85
CA GLU A 26 11.07 12.26 8.01
C GLU A 26 12.34 11.45 7.71
N GLU A 27 12.74 10.54 8.60
CA GLU A 27 13.98 9.76 8.45
C GLU A 27 13.81 8.46 7.64
N HIS A 28 12.62 7.86 7.62
CA HIS A 28 12.41 6.55 6.98
C HIS A 28 12.27 6.65 5.45
N LYS A 29 12.87 5.67 4.75
CA LYS A 29 12.71 5.46 3.30
C LYS A 29 11.52 4.53 3.02
N LEU A 30 11.00 4.56 1.79
CA LEU A 30 9.92 3.65 1.36
C LEU A 30 10.22 2.16 1.60
N GLU A 31 11.48 1.78 1.46
CA GLU A 31 11.95 0.41 1.69
C GLU A 31 11.80 0.01 3.17
N THR A 32 12.24 0.87 4.09
CA THR A 32 12.17 0.59 5.54
C THR A 32 10.72 0.60 6.03
N TRP A 33 9.87 1.49 5.50
CA TRP A 33 8.42 1.45 5.74
C TRP A 33 7.79 0.13 5.31
N ARG A 34 8.21 -0.37 4.14
CA ARG A 34 7.68 -1.60 3.59
C ARG A 34 8.08 -2.80 4.44
N GLU A 35 9.30 -2.86 4.98
CA GLU A 35 9.69 -3.94 5.91
C GLU A 35 8.85 -3.95 7.18
N VAL A 36 8.70 -2.78 7.82
CA VAL A 36 7.91 -2.60 9.05
C VAL A 36 6.42 -2.90 8.83
N TYR A 37 5.91 -2.65 7.62
CA TYR A 37 4.54 -2.97 7.21
C TYR A 37 4.37 -4.46 6.83
N LEU A 38 5.31 -5.04 6.08
CA LEU A 38 5.26 -6.42 5.60
C LEU A 38 5.32 -7.44 6.74
N GLN A 39 5.97 -7.09 7.88
CA GLN A 39 5.90 -7.90 9.09
C GLN A 39 4.48 -8.04 9.65
N ALA A 40 3.60 -7.05 9.42
CA ALA A 40 2.23 -7.04 9.93
C ALA A 40 1.21 -7.59 8.92
N THR A 41 1.42 -7.41 7.61
CA THR A 41 0.48 -7.88 6.58
C THR A 41 1.18 -8.07 5.23
N PHE A 42 1.68 -9.27 4.95
CA PHE A 42 2.21 -9.59 3.62
C PHE A 42 1.07 -9.69 2.61
N LYS A 43 0.99 -8.74 1.67
CA LYS A 43 0.11 -8.82 0.49
C LYS A 43 0.96 -8.68 -0.78
N PRO A 44 1.07 -9.72 -1.62
CA PRO A 44 1.79 -9.63 -2.88
C PRO A 44 1.13 -8.59 -3.79
N LEU A 45 1.92 -7.98 -4.68
CA LEU A 45 1.41 -7.03 -5.65
C LEU A 45 0.52 -7.77 -6.65
N VAL A 46 -0.74 -7.35 -6.76
CA VAL A 46 -1.66 -7.81 -7.80
C VAL A 46 -1.60 -6.83 -8.96
N ASN A 47 -1.46 -7.32 -10.18
CA ASN A 47 -1.42 -6.55 -11.43
C ASN A 47 -2.29 -7.23 -12.49
N ILE A 48 -2.51 -6.55 -13.61
CA ILE A 48 -3.24 -7.07 -14.78
C ILE A 48 -2.55 -6.67 -16.08
N SER A 49 -2.61 -7.52 -17.10
CA SER A 49 -2.11 -7.22 -18.45
C SER A 49 -3.00 -6.18 -19.16
N PRO A 50 -2.45 -5.32 -20.04
CA PRO A 50 -3.23 -4.40 -20.86
C PRO A 50 -4.23 -5.10 -21.80
N ASP A 51 -3.97 -6.37 -22.18
CA ASP A 51 -4.85 -7.14 -23.06
C ASP A 51 -6.04 -7.79 -22.33
N ALA A 52 -6.08 -7.71 -21.00
CA ALA A 52 -7.14 -8.30 -20.21
C ALA A 52 -8.46 -7.52 -20.31
N SER A 53 -9.58 -8.21 -20.10
CA SER A 53 -10.89 -7.57 -20.17
C SER A 53 -11.16 -6.66 -18.97
N LEU A 54 -12.04 -5.67 -19.14
CA LEU A 54 -12.53 -4.84 -18.03
C LEU A 54 -13.25 -5.68 -16.96
N PHE A 55 -13.89 -6.79 -17.35
CA PHE A 55 -14.50 -7.71 -16.40
C PHE A 55 -13.44 -8.32 -15.47
N ASP A 56 -12.32 -8.77 -16.03
CA ASP A 56 -11.21 -9.34 -15.26
C ASP A 56 -10.60 -8.29 -14.32
N ALA A 57 -10.50 -7.03 -14.76
CA ALA A 57 -10.04 -5.92 -13.93
C ALA A 57 -10.97 -5.68 -12.73
N VAL A 58 -12.28 -5.57 -12.95
CA VAL A 58 -13.28 -5.36 -11.89
C VAL A 58 -13.33 -6.55 -10.94
N TYR A 59 -13.33 -7.77 -11.47
CA TYR A 59 -13.29 -9.00 -10.67
C TYR A 59 -12.05 -9.04 -9.78
N THR A 60 -10.88 -8.67 -10.31
CA THR A 60 -9.61 -8.63 -9.58
C THR A 60 -9.62 -7.60 -8.44
N LEU A 61 -10.20 -6.41 -8.68
CA LEU A 61 -10.38 -5.37 -7.66
C LEU A 61 -11.23 -5.90 -6.48
N ILE A 62 -12.38 -6.50 -6.78
CA ILE A 62 -13.32 -7.02 -5.77
C ILE A 62 -12.71 -8.18 -5.01
N LYS A 63 -12.15 -9.18 -5.71
CA LYS A 63 -11.58 -10.39 -5.12
C LYS A 63 -10.46 -10.07 -4.13
N ASN A 64 -9.57 -9.14 -4.47
CA ASN A 64 -8.43 -8.79 -3.64
C ASN A 64 -8.73 -7.67 -2.64
N LYS A 65 -9.94 -7.10 -2.66
CA LYS A 65 -10.35 -5.95 -1.83
C LYS A 65 -9.36 -4.78 -1.96
N ILE A 66 -8.97 -4.49 -3.20
CA ILE A 66 -8.04 -3.40 -3.52
C ILE A 66 -8.75 -2.34 -4.34
N HIS A 67 -8.39 -1.07 -4.11
CA HIS A 67 -8.98 0.08 -4.80
C HIS A 67 -8.19 0.52 -6.03
N ARG A 68 -6.99 -0.04 -6.21
CA ARG A 68 -6.03 0.36 -7.26
C ARG A 68 -5.42 -0.91 -7.82
N LEU A 69 -5.57 -1.12 -9.13
CA LEU A 69 -5.02 -2.25 -9.87
C LEU A 69 -4.07 -1.72 -10.95
N PRO A 70 -2.75 -1.90 -10.82
CA PRO A 70 -1.80 -1.49 -11.84
C PRO A 70 -1.94 -2.36 -13.09
N VAL A 71 -1.98 -1.69 -14.25
CA VAL A 71 -1.86 -2.33 -15.56
C VAL A 71 -0.39 -2.38 -15.92
N ILE A 72 0.16 -3.57 -16.17
CA ILE A 72 1.58 -3.79 -16.46
C ILE A 72 1.68 -4.66 -17.72
N ASP A 73 2.45 -4.18 -18.70
CA ASP A 73 2.84 -4.95 -19.88
C ASP A 73 4.07 -5.82 -19.52
N PRO A 74 3.98 -7.16 -19.59
CA PRO A 74 5.06 -8.07 -19.19
C PRO A 74 6.30 -8.03 -20.09
#